data_AF-A0A377B8K2-F1
#
_entry.id   AF-A0A377B8K2-F1
#
_cell.length_a   1.000
_cell.length_b   1.000
_cell.length_c   1.000
_cell.angle_alpha   90.00
_cell.angle_beta   90.00
_cell.angle_gamma   90.00
#
_symmetry.space_group_name_H-M   'P 1'
#
loop_
_entity.id
_entity.type
_entity.pdbx_description
1 polymer ?
#
loop_
_entity_poly.entity_id
_entity_poly.type
_entity_poly.pdbx_seq_one_letter_code
_entity_poly.pdbx_strand_id
1 'polypeptide(L)'
;MADQGPVRRRIELWFRRNKISNPMIYATVGGHEAMVSMVALGCGVALLPEVVLENSPEPVRNRVMILERSDEKTPFELGVCAQKKAAT
;
A
#
# COMPACT_ATOMS: atom_id res chain seq x y z
N MET A 1 1.43 -15.07 -7.31
CA MET A 1 1.79 -14.96 -5.87
C MET A 1 1.79 -13.52 -5.33
N ALA A 2 1.97 -12.48 -6.17
CA ALA A 2 1.87 -11.07 -5.73
C ALA A 2 0.43 -10.57 -5.42
N ASP A 3 -0.59 -11.39 -5.73
CA ASP A 3 -1.99 -10.94 -5.76
C ASP A 3 -2.79 -11.22 -4.48
N GLN A 4 -2.15 -11.77 -3.44
CA GLN A 4 -2.80 -12.14 -2.17
C GLN A 4 -2.06 -11.61 -0.93
N GLY A 5 -1.51 -10.39 -1.03
CA GLY A 5 -0.91 -9.71 0.12
C GLY A 5 -1.96 -9.19 1.12
N PRO A 6 -1.60 -9.00 2.40
CA PRO A 6 -2.51 -8.46 3.41
C PRO A 6 -3.04 -7.06 3.04
N VAL A 7 -2.27 -6.28 2.27
CA VAL A 7 -2.69 -4.98 1.72
C VAL A 7 -3.86 -5.15 0.74
N ARG A 8 -3.80 -6.13 -0.17
CA ARG A 8 -4.86 -6.40 -1.16
C ARG A 8 -6.18 -6.75 -0.47
N ARG A 9 -6.12 -7.59 0.56
CA ARG A 9 -7.30 -7.93 1.37
C ARG A 9 -7.89 -6.71 2.08
N ARG A 10 -7.05 -5.82 2.63
CA ARG A 10 -7.52 -4.61 3.32
C ARG A 10 -8.23 -3.64 2.39
N ILE A 11 -7.70 -3.40 1.18
CA ILE A 11 -8.37 -2.52 0.22
C ILE A 11 -9.71 -3.09 -0.27
N GLU A 12 -9.80 -4.41 -0.47
CA GLU A 12 -11.07 -5.06 -0.83
C GLU A 12 -12.12 -4.92 0.28
N LEU A 13 -11.72 -5.10 1.54
CA LEU A 13 -12.61 -4.87 2.68
C LEU A 13 -13.04 -3.40 2.79
N TRP A 14 -12.13 -2.46 2.50
CA TRP A 14 -12.44 -1.04 2.48
C TRP A 14 -13.47 -0.69 1.39
N PHE A 15 -13.32 -1.21 0.16
CA PHE A 15 -14.32 -1.02 -0.89
C PHE A 15 -15.69 -1.56 -0.48
N ARG A 16 -15.73 -2.77 0.10
CA ARG A 16 -16.98 -3.36 0.60
C ARG A 16 -17.64 -2.51 1.69
N ARG A 17 -16.88 -2.03 2.68
CA ARG A 17 -17.37 -1.16 3.77
C ARG A 17 -17.93 0.16 3.24
N ASN A 18 -17.33 0.71 2.19
CA ASN A 18 -17.77 1.96 1.55
C ASN A 18 -18.83 1.76 0.46
N LYS A 19 -19.37 0.53 0.30
CA LYS A 19 -20.37 0.18 -0.73
C LYS A 19 -19.89 0.46 -2.17
N ILE A 20 -18.58 0.35 -2.40
CA ILE A 20 -17.96 0.48 -3.73
C ILE A 20 -17.90 -0.93 -4.34
N SER A 21 -18.84 -1.25 -5.22
CA SER A 21 -18.97 -2.60 -5.81
C SER A 21 -18.07 -2.82 -7.03
N ASN A 22 -17.76 -1.77 -7.78
CA ASN A 22 -16.94 -1.85 -9.00
C ASN A 22 -15.90 -0.72 -9.03
N PRO A 23 -14.82 -0.82 -8.22
CA PRO A 23 -13.76 0.18 -8.24
C PRO A 23 -13.07 0.18 -9.61
N MET A 24 -12.86 1.36 -10.19
CA MET A 24 -12.07 1.49 -11.41
C MET A 24 -10.59 1.29 -11.06
N ILE A 25 -10.02 0.14 -11.45
CA ILE A 25 -8.60 -0.15 -11.25
C ILE A 25 -7.85 0.33 -12.49
N TYR A 26 -7.16 1.48 -12.36
CA TYR A 26 -6.36 2.05 -13.45
C TYR A 26 -5.19 1.13 -13.83
N ALA A 27 -4.44 0.65 -12.84
CA ALA A 27 -3.30 -0.23 -13.06
C ALA A 27 -3.06 -1.15 -11.85
N THR A 28 -2.43 -2.29 -12.11
CA THR A 28 -1.85 -3.16 -11.08
C THR A 28 -0.34 -3.17 -11.27
N VAL A 29 0.42 -2.88 -10.22
CA VAL A 29 1.87 -2.75 -10.26
C VAL A 29 2.53 -3.73 -9.29
N GLY A 30 3.79 -4.08 -9.54
CA GLY A 30 4.50 -5.12 -8.79
C GLY A 30 4.88 -4.76 -7.35
N GLY A 31 4.80 -3.48 -6.95
CA GLY A 31 5.17 -3.04 -5.60
C GLY A 31 4.68 -1.64 -5.25
N HIS A 32 4.70 -1.31 -3.96
CA HIS A 32 4.16 -0.06 -3.43
C HIS A 32 4.93 1.19 -3.92
N GLU A 33 6.24 1.11 -4.16
CA GLU A 33 7.04 2.22 -4.69
C GLU A 33 6.57 2.65 -6.09
N ALA A 34 6.22 1.66 -6.92
CA ALA A 34 5.64 1.91 -8.23
C ALA A 34 4.27 2.59 -8.07
N MET A 35 3.46 2.21 -7.07
CA MET A 35 2.18 2.88 -6.81
C MET A 35 2.37 4.35 -6.45
N VAL A 36 3.34 4.69 -5.59
CA VAL A 36 3.63 6.09 -5.24
C VAL A 36 4.00 6.89 -6.49
N SER A 37 4.81 6.31 -7.38
CA SER A 37 5.20 6.94 -8.64
C SER A 37 4.00 7.19 -9.55
N MET A 38 3.08 6.22 -9.67
CA MET A 38 1.84 6.37 -10.44
C MET A 38 0.95 7.48 -9.89
N VAL A 39 0.82 7.59 -8.56
CA VAL A 39 0.06 8.68 -7.92
C VAL A 39 0.71 10.03 -8.19
N ALA A 40 2.04 10.15 -8.05
CA ALA A 40 2.77 11.38 -8.31
C ALA A 40 2.72 11.86 -9.78
N LEU A 41 2.42 10.95 -10.72
CA LEU A 41 2.17 11.26 -12.13
C LEU A 41 0.71 11.63 -12.43
N GLY A 42 -0.17 11.57 -11.43
CA GLY A 42 -1.60 11.89 -11.57
C GLY A 42 -2.47 10.71 -12.03
N CYS A 43 -1.99 9.47 -11.95
CA CYS A 43 -2.74 8.28 -12.37
C CYS A 43 -3.81 7.81 -11.35
N GLY A 44 -4.22 8.68 -10.42
CA GLY A 44 -5.29 8.42 -9.46
C GLY A 44 -4.82 8.35 -8.00
N VAL A 45 -5.47 7.50 -7.20
CA VAL A 45 -5.24 7.35 -5.75
C VAL A 45 -4.78 5.93 -5.42
N ALA A 46 -3.96 5.79 -4.39
CA ALA A 46 -3.47 4.49 -3.91
C ALA A 46 -3.54 4.41 -2.37
N LEU A 47 -3.85 3.22 -1.86
CA LEU A 47 -3.71 2.89 -0.45
C LEU A 47 -2.36 2.19 -0.24
N LEU A 48 -1.49 2.80 0.56
CA LEU A 48 -0.12 2.35 0.78
C LEU A 48 0.32 2.59 2.23
N PRO A 49 1.29 1.82 2.75
CA PRO A 49 1.90 2.11 4.05
C PRO A 49 2.65 3.45 4.01
N GLU A 50 2.47 4.28 5.03
CA GLU A 50 3.06 5.63 5.13
C GLU A 50 4.58 5.62 4.94
N VAL A 51 5.27 4.63 5.52
CA VAL A 51 6.71 4.44 5.40
C VAL A 51 7.21 4.37 3.95
N VAL A 52 6.38 3.90 3.00
CA VAL A 52 6.76 3.87 1.58
C VAL A 52 6.82 5.29 1.01
N LEU A 53 5.86 6.14 1.37
CA LEU A 53 5.87 7.55 0.97
C LEU A 53 7.01 8.30 1.65
N GLU A 54 7.23 8.10 2.95
CA GLU A 54 8.32 8.75 3.69
C GLU A 54 9.70 8.46 3.10
N ASN A 55 9.94 7.22 2.64
CA ASN A 55 11.20 6.82 2.02
C ASN A 55 11.27 7.11 0.51
N SER A 56 10.21 7.64 -0.09
CA SER A 56 10.21 8.01 -1.51
C SER A 56 11.07 9.26 -1.76
N PRO A 57 11.65 9.43 -2.96
CA PRO A 57 12.41 10.63 -3.31
C PRO A 57 11.58 11.91 -3.13
N GLU A 58 12.22 13.00 -2.67
CA GLU A 58 11.55 14.28 -2.42
C GLU A 58 10.71 14.80 -3.59
N PRO A 59 11.16 14.74 -4.87
CA PRO A 59 10.35 15.19 -6.00
C PRO A 59 9.05 14.39 -6.19
N VAL A 60 9.01 13.15 -5.71
CA VAL A 60 7.82 12.29 -5.74
C VAL A 60 6.90 12.65 -4.58
N ARG A 61 7.44 12.77 -3.36
CA ARG A 61 6.65 13.10 -2.16
C ARG A 61 5.90 14.43 -2.31
N ASN A 62 6.57 15.45 -2.85
CA ASN A 62 6.00 16.80 -3.05
C ASN A 62 4.85 16.83 -4.07
N ARG A 63 4.62 15.74 -4.81
CA ARG A 63 3.54 15.58 -5.80
C ARG A 63 2.39 14.71 -5.30
N VAL A 64 2.45 14.23 -4.07
CA VAL A 64 1.42 13.38 -3.47
C VAL A 64 0.69 14.14 -2.38
N MET A 65 -0.64 14.04 -2.37
CA MET A 65 -1.48 14.55 -1.30
C MET A 65 -2.02 13.38 -0.48
N ILE A 66 -1.86 13.44 0.84
CA ILE A 66 -2.42 12.44 1.75
C ILE A 66 -3.90 12.78 1.99
N LEU A 67 -4.76 11.80 1.73
CA LEU A 67 -6.19 11.90 2.04
C LEU A 67 -6.43 11.32 3.44
N GLU A 68 -6.92 12.16 4.35
CA GLU A 68 -7.34 11.67 5.67
C GLU A 68 -8.50 10.68 5.54
N ARG A 69 -8.44 9.60 6.32
CA ARG A 69 -9.48 8.57 6.35
C ARG A 69 -10.00 8.39 7.76
N SER A 70 -11.31 8.20 7.88
CA SER A 70 -12.01 7.99 9.14
C SER A 70 -11.97 6.54 9.63
N ASP A 71 -11.45 5.60 8.83
CA ASP A 71 -11.36 4.19 9.21
C ASP A 71 -10.09 3.87 10.00
N GLU A 72 -10.16 2.79 10.78
CA GLU A 72 -9.11 2.37 11.69
C GLU A 72 -7.77 2.13 10.96
N LYS A 73 -6.74 2.90 11.35
CA LYS A 73 -5.36 2.76 10.86
C LYS A 73 -4.68 1.58 11.55
N THR A 74 -5.14 0.35 11.28
CA THR A 74 -4.48 -0.84 11.84
C THR A 74 -3.07 -0.99 11.25
N PRO A 75 -2.00 -1.01 12.04
CA PRO A 75 -0.64 -1.18 11.52
C PRO A 75 -0.46 -2.56 10.88
N PHE A 76 0.59 -2.73 10.09
CA PHE A 76 1.07 -4.05 9.68
C PHE A 76 2.05 -4.56 10.72
N GLU A 77 1.90 -5.81 11.15
CA GLU A 77 2.89 -6.46 12.00
C GLU A 77 4.11 -6.84 11.16
N LEU A 78 5.27 -6.33 11.56
CA LEU A 78 6.56 -6.63 10.95
C LEU A 78 7.39 -7.43 11.95
N GLY A 79 8.04 -8.48 11.47
CA GLY A 79 8.90 -9.34 12.27
C GLY A 79 10.17 -9.70 11.53
N VAL A 80 11.22 -10.02 12.28
CA VAL A 80 12.49 -10.50 11.73
C VAL A 80 12.52 -12.02 11.83
N CYS A 81 12.75 -12.69 10.71
CA CYS A 81 12.96 -14.13 10.66
C CYS A 81 14.45 -14.42 10.55
N ALA A 82 14.98 -15.28 11.43
CA ALA A 82 16.34 -15.77 11.36
C ALA A 82 16.34 -17.30 11.37
N GLN A 83 17.26 -17.91 10.63
CA GLN A 83 17.43 -19.35 10.67
C GLN A 83 18.04 -19.74 12.03
N LYS A 84 17.39 -20.67 12.74
CA LYS A 84 17.97 -21.25 13.95
C LYS A 84 19.22 -22.04 13.54
N LYS A 85 20.40 -21.68 14.06
CA LYS A 85 21.59 -22.52 13.92
C LYS A 85 21.30 -23.87 14.58
N ALA A 86 21.37 -24.95 13.80
CA ALA A 86 21.46 -26.29 14.35
C ALA A 86 22.84 -26.44 15.02
N ALA A 87 22.86 -26.80 16.30
CA ALA A 87 24.10 -27.19 16.96
C ALA A 87 24.48 -28.58 16.43
N THR A 88 25.63 -28.66 15.76
CA THR A 88 26.31 -29.94 15.48
C THR A 88 27.25 -30.23 16.63
#